data_AF-A0A377XME7-F1
#
_entry.id   AF-A0A377XME7-F1
#
_cell.length_a   1.000
_cell.length_b   1.000
_cell.length_c   1.000
_cell.angle_alpha   90.00
_cell.angle_beta   90.00
_cell.angle_gamma   90.00
#
_symmetry.space_group_name_H-M   'P 1'
#
loop_
_entity.id
_entity.type
_entity.pdbx_description
1 polymer ?
#
loop_
_entity_poly.entity_id
_entity_poly.type
_entity_poly.pdbx_seq_one_letter_code
_entity_poly.pdbx_strand_id
1 'polypeptide(L)' 'MEIALNPRARFHDGTPITARDVAFTFNKFMTEGCRSFACFIKAPP' A
#
# COMPACT_ATOMS: atom_id res chain seq x y z
N MET A 1 -13.10 -2.80 3.57
CA MET A 1 -12.72 -2.86 2.14
C MET A 1 -11.79 -4.04 1.96
N GLU A 2 -12.12 -5.00 1.10
CA GLU A 2 -11.27 -6.14 0.75
C GLU A 2 -10.75 -5.97 -0.68
N ILE A 3 -9.47 -6.23 -0.91
CA ILE A 3 -8.80 -6.01 -2.22
C ILE A 3 -7.97 -7.24 -2.55
N ALA A 4 -8.21 -7.84 -3.71
CA ALA A 4 -7.42 -8.95 -4.24
C ALA A 4 -6.24 -8.44 -5.06
N LEU A 5 -5.03 -8.93 -4.77
CA LEU A 5 -3.83 -8.64 -5.53
C LEU A 5 -3.78 -9.47 -6.82
N ASN A 6 -3.30 -8.85 -7.90
CA ASN A 6 -2.98 -9.59 -9.13
C ASN A 6 -1.86 -10.61 -8.83
N PRO A 7 -2.06 -11.92 -9.06
CA PRO A 7 -1.05 -12.94 -8.75
C PRO A 7 0.25 -12.80 -9.56
N ARG A 8 0.21 -12.05 -10.68
CA ARG A 8 1.39 -11.75 -11.52
C ARG A 8 2.10 -10.45 -11.11
N ALA A 9 1.65 -9.75 -10.07
CA ALA A 9 2.28 -8.53 -9.59
C ALA A 9 3.70 -8.82 -9.08
N ARG A 10 4.67 -8.07 -9.60
CA ARG A 10 6.09 -8.23 -9.34
C ARG A 10 6.75 -6.87 -9.27
N PHE A 11 7.74 -6.72 -8.40
CA PHE A 11 8.66 -5.59 -8.44
C PHE A 11 9.56 -5.70 -9.68
N HIS A 12 10.27 -4.62 -9.98
CA HIS A 12 11.16 -4.53 -11.16
C HIS A 12 12.34 -5.52 -11.10
N ASP A 13 12.65 -6.04 -9.91
CA ASP A 13 13.65 -7.10 -9.70
C ASP A 13 13.06 -8.52 -9.82
N GLY A 14 11.75 -8.65 -10.04
CA GLY A 14 11.05 -9.94 -10.15
C GLY A 14 10.58 -10.54 -8.82
N THR A 15 10.70 -9.87 -7.68
CA THR A 15 10.07 -10.35 -6.43
C THR A 15 8.55 -10.18 -6.47
N PRO A 16 7.77 -11.15 -5.96
CA PRO A 16 6.31 -11.04 -5.86
C PRO A 16 5.89 -9.93 -4.91
N ILE A 17 4.91 -9.12 -5.33
CA ILE A 17 4.26 -8.14 -4.45
C ILE A 17 3.24 -8.88 -3.58
N THR A 18 3.32 -8.71 -2.26
CA THR A 18 2.44 -9.35 -1.29
C THR A 18 1.54 -8.35 -0.57
N ALA A 19 0.51 -8.85 0.11
CA ALA A 19 -0.35 -8.03 0.97
C ALA A 19 0.44 -7.33 2.09
N ARG A 20 1.55 -7.94 2.55
CA ARG A 20 2.40 -7.36 3.59
C ARG A 20 3.13 -6.11 3.09
N ASP A 21 3.55 -6.09 1.84
CA ASP A 21 4.25 -4.94 1.25
C ASP A 21 3.31 -3.74 1.10
N VAL A 22 2.06 -4.00 0.72
CA VAL A 22 0.99 -2.99 0.67
C VAL A 22 0.69 -2.44 2.06
N ALA A 23 0.50 -3.32 3.05
CA ALA A 23 0.23 -2.92 4.44
C ALA A 23 1.38 -2.12 5.06
N PHE A 24 2.63 -2.55 4.83
CA PHE A 24 3.83 -1.85 5.30
C PHE A 24 3.90 -0.44 4.71
N THR A 25 3.73 -0.32 3.39
CA THR A 25 3.80 0.95 2.67
C THR A 25 2.69 1.90 3.11
N PHE A 26 1.48 1.38 3.28
CA PHE A 26 0.35 2.15 3.79
C PHE A 26 0.64 2.73 5.18
N ASN A 27 1.12 1.89 6.10
CA ASN A 27 1.46 2.32 7.45
C ASN A 27 2.58 3.37 7.42
N LYS A 28 3.64 3.15 6.63
CA LYS A 28 4.77 4.08 6.46
C LYS A 28 4.33 5.43 5.92
N PHE A 29 3.41 5.48 4.95
CA PHE A 29 2.87 6.75 4.45
C PHE A 29 2.04 7.50 5.50
N MET A 30 1.33 6.78 6.37
CA MET A 30 0.55 7.38 7.46
C MET A 30 1.41 7.88 8.62
N THR A 31 2.53 7.23 8.91
CA THR A 31 3.39 7.56 10.07
C THR A 31 4.55 8.48 9.72
N GLU A 32 5.11 8.37 8.52
CA GLU A 32 6.36 9.03 8.12
C GLU A 32 6.23 9.90 6.85
N GLY A 33 5.08 9.87 6.16
CA GLY A 33 4.87 10.58 4.91
C GLY A 33 4.64 12.10 5.07
N CYS A 34 5.03 12.87 4.05
CA CYS A 34 4.59 14.26 3.90
C CYS A 34 3.06 14.35 3.90
N ARG A 35 2.50 15.30 4.68
CA ARG A 35 1.06 15.47 4.99
C ARG A 35 0.09 15.42 3.79
N SER A 36 0.56 15.59 2.56
CA SER A 36 -0.27 15.54 1.35
C SER A 36 -0.80 14.14 0.98
N PHE A 37 -0.14 13.04 1.36
CA PHE A 37 -0.62 11.67 1.03
C PHE A 37 -1.68 11.14 2.00
N ALA A 38 -1.72 11.63 3.24
CA ALA A 38 -2.70 11.23 4.25
C ALA A 38 -4.15 11.63 3.89
N CYS A 39 -4.33 12.64 3.03
CA CYS A 39 -5.63 13.14 2.60
C CYS A 39 -6.40 12.12 1.73
N PHE A 40 -5.70 11.35 0.89
CA PHE A 40 -6.34 10.44 -0.07
C PHE A 40 -6.71 9.07 0.52
N ILE A 41 -6.06 8.66 1.61
CA ILE A 41 -6.27 7.36 2.24
C ILE A 41 -7.25 7.39 3.41
N LYS A 42 -7.97 8.52 3.58
CA LYS A 42 -9.12 8.60 4.46
C LYS A 42 -10.40 8.45 3.64
N ALA A 43 -10.95 7.24 3.60
CA ALA A 43 -12.39 7.06 3.45
C ALA A 43 -12.99 6.79 4.86
N PRO A 44 -14.07 7.49 5.25
CA PRO A 44 -14.68 7.42 6.60
C PRO A 44 -15.66 6.21 6.71
N PRO A 45 -16.43 6.05 7.82
CA PRO A 45 -16.70 4.79 8.53
C PRO A 45 -17.26 3.62 7.70
#